data_AF-A0A969ZRL3-F1
#
_entry.id   AF-A0A969ZRL3-F1
#
_cell.length_a   1.000
_cell.length_b   1.000
_cell.length_c   1.000
_cell.angle_alpha   90.00
_cell.angle_beta   90.00
_cell.angle_gamma   90.00
#
_symmetry.space_group_name_H-M   'P 1'
#
loop_
_entity.id
_entity.type
_entity.pdbx_description
1 polymer ?
#
loop_
_entity_poly.entity_id
_entity_poly.type
_entity_poly.pdbx_seq_one_letter_code
_entity_poly.pdbx_strand_id
1 'polypeptide(L)'
;DNPFYTTRTTRKVGLGLSLLKAASIQSNGNFKIETKKNVGTTIIATFQHNHIDRAPLGNIVDTLITLFTLDENINFIYNHYYNDKKFTLDTREIKKILNGVPINDIGVLNWLREYLDESLLKITKP
;
A
#
# COMPACT_ATOMS: atom_id res chain seq x y z
N ASP A 1 16.15 8.98 -21.46
CA ASP A 1 14.98 8.13 -21.17
C ASP A 1 13.74 8.94 -20.80
N ASN A 2 12.58 8.61 -21.38
CA ASN A 2 11.31 9.24 -21.03
C ASN A 2 10.72 8.55 -19.78
N PRO A 3 10.58 9.25 -18.63
CA PRO A 3 10.09 8.65 -17.40
C PRO A 3 8.58 8.33 -17.45
N PHE A 4 7.84 8.84 -18.45
CA PHE A 4 6.40 8.67 -18.60
C PHE A 4 6.08 7.65 -19.70
N TYR A 5 5.97 6.38 -19.31
CA TYR A 5 5.68 5.27 -20.22
C TYR A 5 4.58 4.38 -19.66
N THR A 6 3.80 3.76 -20.55
CA THR A 6 2.73 2.80 -20.20
C THR A 6 2.63 1.74 -21.28
N THR A 7 2.40 0.49 -20.87
CA THR A 7 2.12 -0.62 -21.78
C THR A 7 0.63 -0.74 -22.12
N ARG A 8 -0.23 0.04 -21.45
CA ARG A 8 -1.68 0.09 -21.73
C ARG A 8 -1.92 0.86 -23.03
N THR A 9 -2.69 0.27 -23.94
CA THR A 9 -3.08 0.89 -25.22
C THR A 9 -4.12 2.00 -25.06
N THR A 10 -4.83 2.03 -23.93
CA THR A 10 -5.94 2.96 -23.65
C THR A 10 -5.50 4.32 -23.08
N ARG A 11 -4.20 4.50 -22.76
CA ARG A 11 -3.69 5.78 -22.23
C ARG A 11 -2.30 6.05 -22.81
N LYS A 12 -2.03 7.29 -23.22
CA LYS A 12 -0.75 7.69 -23.82
C LYS A 12 0.40 7.81 -22.81
N VAL A 13 0.09 8.04 -21.52
CA VAL A 13 1.09 8.20 -20.45
C VAL A 13 0.64 7.50 -19.17
N GLY A 14 1.59 6.87 -18.47
CA GLY A 14 1.42 6.38 -17.10
C GLY A 14 2.15 7.32 -16.14
N LEU A 15 1.43 7.92 -15.20
CA LEU A 15 2.01 8.90 -14.26
C LEU A 15 2.34 8.31 -12.89
N GLY A 16 1.68 7.24 -12.45
CA GLY A 16 1.79 6.74 -11.07
C GLY A 16 3.23 6.43 -10.65
N LEU A 17 3.91 5.54 -11.38
CA LEU A 17 5.30 5.17 -11.06
C LEU A 17 6.30 6.30 -11.32
N SER A 18 6.06 7.13 -12.34
CA SER A 18 6.90 8.26 -12.67
C SER A 18 6.87 9.33 -11.58
N LEU A 19 5.67 9.63 -11.06
CA LEU A 19 5.48 10.56 -9.94
C LEU A 19 6.06 9.99 -8.64
N LEU A 20 5.85 8.70 -8.37
CA LEU A 20 6.45 8.04 -7.19
C LEU A 20 7.99 8.08 -7.24
N LYS A 21 8.58 7.79 -8.42
CA LYS A 21 10.02 7.90 -8.63
C LYS A 21 10.50 9.33 -8.39
N ALA A 22 9.86 10.33 -9.03
CA ALA A 22 10.23 11.73 -8.87
C ALA A 22 10.19 12.17 -7.40
N ALA A 23 9.11 11.87 -6.67
CA ALA A 23 8.96 12.20 -5.26
C ALA A 23 10.05 11.55 -4.38
N SER A 24 10.37 10.28 -4.64
CA SER A 24 11.42 9.57 -3.89
C SER A 24 12.81 10.19 -4.09
N ILE A 25 13.19 10.50 -5.34
CA ILE A 25 14.49 11.10 -5.65
C ILE A 25 14.58 12.52 -5.13
N GLN A 26 13.50 13.31 -5.25
CA GLN A 26 13.44 14.67 -4.70
C GLN A 26 13.60 14.69 -3.17
N SER A 27 13.24 13.61 -2.49
CA SER A 27 13.36 13.47 -1.03
C SER A 27 14.64 12.75 -0.59
N ASN A 28 15.75 12.90 -1.33
CA ASN A 28 17.02 12.20 -1.11
C ASN A 28 16.89 10.67 -0.95
N GLY A 29 15.91 10.11 -1.64
CA GLY A 29 15.61 8.69 -1.62
C GLY A 29 16.13 7.95 -2.85
N ASN A 30 15.59 6.75 -3.06
CA ASN A 30 15.91 5.90 -4.20
C ASN A 30 14.66 5.16 -4.69
N PHE A 31 14.67 4.75 -5.96
CA PHE A 31 13.59 4.04 -6.63
C PHE A 31 14.09 2.85 -7.44
N LYS A 32 13.50 1.67 -7.22
CA LYS A 32 13.87 0.42 -7.89
C LYS A 32 12.62 -0.36 -8.33
N ILE A 33 12.68 -0.94 -9.52
CA ILE A 33 11.68 -1.89 -10.02
C ILE A 33 12.40 -3.18 -10.40
N GLU A 34 11.90 -4.29 -9.89
CA GLU A 34 12.32 -5.64 -10.27
C GLU A 34 11.10 -6.38 -10.80
N THR A 35 11.20 -6.93 -12.01
CA THR A 35 10.07 -7.63 -12.63
C THR A 35 10.54 -8.88 -13.35
N LYS A 36 9.74 -9.94 -13.25
CA LYS A 36 9.94 -11.18 -13.99
C LYS A 36 8.59 -11.67 -14.50
N LYS A 37 8.50 -11.88 -15.81
CA LYS A 37 7.28 -12.37 -16.49
C LYS A 37 6.79 -13.65 -15.80
N ASN A 38 5.48 -13.72 -15.55
CA ASN A 38 4.79 -14.82 -14.87
C ASN A 38 5.21 -15.06 -13.40
N VAL A 39 5.95 -14.13 -12.78
CA VAL A 39 6.29 -14.16 -11.35
C VAL A 39 5.68 -12.96 -10.63
N GLY A 40 5.93 -11.76 -11.16
CA GLY A 40 5.38 -10.52 -10.59
C GLY A 40 6.33 -9.35 -10.72
N THR A 41 5.99 -8.28 -10.00
CA THR A 41 6.73 -7.02 -10.00
C THR A 41 6.87 -6.51 -8.57
N THR A 42 8.09 -6.18 -8.19
CA THR A 42 8.44 -5.54 -6.92
C THR A 42 8.87 -4.11 -7.19
N ILE A 43 8.27 -3.16 -6.48
CA ILE A 43 8.60 -1.74 -6.55
C ILE A 43 9.06 -1.31 -5.17
N ILE A 44 10.20 -0.63 -5.10
CA ILE A 44 10.76 -0.09 -3.87
C ILE A 44 11.01 1.40 -4.08
N ALA A 45 10.38 2.22 -3.24
CA ALA A 45 10.61 3.66 -3.17
C ALA A 45 11.00 4.00 -1.73
N THR A 46 12.13 4.67 -1.56
CA THR A 46 12.65 5.10 -0.24
C THR A 46 12.68 6.61 -0.19
N PHE A 47 12.58 7.18 1.00
CA PHE A 47 12.55 8.62 1.25
C PHE A 47 13.37 8.91 2.51
N GLN A 48 14.23 9.93 2.49
CA GLN A 48 14.93 10.36 3.70
C GLN A 48 13.91 10.88 4.72
N HIS A 49 13.96 10.36 5.97
CA HIS A 49 12.91 10.60 6.94
C HIS A 49 12.73 12.09 7.29
N ASN A 50 13.81 12.84 7.50
CA ASN A 50 13.73 14.25 7.88
C ASN A 50 13.85 15.23 6.69
N HIS A 51 13.51 14.80 5.47
CA HIS A 51 13.59 15.66 4.30
C HIS A 51 12.37 16.59 4.18
N ILE A 52 12.59 17.87 3.87
CA ILE A 52 11.51 18.88 3.77
C ILE A 52 10.50 18.56 2.67
N ASP A 53 10.96 18.01 1.55
CA ASP A 53 10.10 17.63 0.41
C ASP A 53 9.41 16.25 0.59
N ARG A 54 9.65 15.54 1.71
CA ARG A 54 8.97 14.27 1.96
C ARG A 54 7.52 14.54 2.37
N ALA A 55 6.60 14.33 1.42
CA ALA A 55 5.17 14.35 1.73
C ALA A 55 4.82 13.34 2.83
N PRO A 56 3.84 13.64 3.70
CA PRO A 56 3.34 12.69 4.69
C PRO A 56 2.74 11.46 3.99
N LEU A 57 2.77 10.30 4.66
CA LEU A 57 2.26 9.03 4.12
C LEU A 57 0.76 9.08 3.75
N GLY A 58 0.01 9.98 4.37
CA GLY A 58 -1.45 10.08 4.22
C GLY A 58 -2.21 9.06 5.07
N ASN A 59 -3.52 8.93 4.83
CA ASN A 59 -4.36 7.96 5.52
C ASN A 59 -4.23 6.57 4.87
N ILE A 60 -3.38 5.73 5.46
CA ILE A 60 -3.17 4.37 4.97
C ILE A 60 -4.35 3.44 5.28
N VAL A 61 -5.11 3.71 6.34
CA VAL A 61 -6.28 2.90 6.71
C VAL A 61 -7.37 3.04 5.65
N ASP A 62 -7.75 4.27 5.30
CA ASP A 62 -8.74 4.50 4.24
C ASP A 62 -8.29 3.97 2.88
N THR A 63 -6.98 4.03 2.60
CA THR A 63 -6.40 3.43 1.39
C THR A 63 -6.62 1.92 1.38
N LEU A 64 -6.31 1.21 2.47
CA LEU A 64 -6.49 -0.23 2.58
C LEU A 64 -7.97 -0.63 2.51
N ILE A 65 -8.85 0.08 3.23
CA ILE A 65 -10.30 -0.18 3.20
C ILE A 65 -10.83 -0.02 1.77
N THR A 66 -10.43 1.04 1.08
CA THR A 66 -10.81 1.25 -0.33
C THR A 66 -10.39 0.07 -1.20
N LEU A 67 -9.17 -0.43 -1.03
CA LEU A 67 -8.67 -1.60 -1.78
C LEU A 67 -9.47 -2.87 -1.47
N PHE A 68 -9.86 -3.08 -0.21
CA PHE A 68 -10.63 -4.26 0.19
C PHE A 68 -12.07 -4.23 -0.35
N THR A 69 -12.67 -3.05 -0.52
CA THR A 69 -14.01 -2.91 -1.10
C THR A 69 -14.06 -3.32 -2.58
N LEU A 70 -12.96 -3.16 -3.33
CA LEU A 70 -12.97 -3.29 -4.79
C LEU A 70 -13.24 -4.71 -5.30
N ASP A 71 -12.58 -5.71 -4.71
CA ASP A 71 -12.70 -7.10 -5.14
C ASP A 71 -12.28 -8.04 -4.01
N GLU A 72 -13.23 -8.83 -3.52
CA GLU A 72 -13.01 -9.81 -2.45
C GLU A 72 -12.10 -10.98 -2.87
N ASN A 73 -11.86 -11.19 -4.16
CA ASN A 73 -10.98 -12.25 -4.65
C ASN A 73 -9.50 -11.86 -4.55
N ILE A 74 -9.19 -10.57 -4.45
CA ILE A 74 -7.83 -10.09 -4.27
C ILE A 74 -7.41 -10.33 -2.82
N ASN A 75 -6.19 -10.84 -2.65
CA ASN A 75 -5.59 -11.05 -1.34
C ASN A 75 -4.51 -9.99 -1.11
N PHE A 76 -4.60 -9.31 0.03
CA PHE A 76 -3.66 -8.28 0.43
C PHE A 76 -2.89 -8.73 1.66
N ILE A 77 -1.58 -8.45 1.64
CA ILE A 77 -0.72 -8.53 2.81
C ILE A 77 -0.16 -7.13 3.02
N TYR A 78 -0.51 -6.53 4.15
CA TYR A 78 0.01 -5.24 4.56
C TYR A 78 0.99 -5.43 5.70
N ASN A 79 2.19 -4.87 5.55
CA ASN A 79 3.20 -4.84 6.60
C ASN A 79 3.55 -3.38 6.91
N HIS A 80 3.39 -2.99 8.17
CA HIS A 80 3.79 -1.68 8.67
C HIS A 80 4.95 -1.85 9.63
N TYR A 81 6.03 -1.11 9.40
CA TYR A 81 7.21 -1.08 10.25
C TYR A 81 7.37 0.33 10.81
N TYR A 82 7.52 0.44 12.12
CA TYR A 82 7.77 1.70 12.82
C TYR A 82 8.84 1.48 13.88
N ASN A 83 10.06 1.97 13.65
CA ASN A 83 11.25 1.64 14.42
C ASN A 83 11.39 0.10 14.54
N ASP A 84 11.46 -0.43 15.76
CA ASP A 84 11.59 -1.87 16.02
C ASP A 84 10.23 -2.60 16.09
N LYS A 85 9.12 -1.89 15.91
CA LYS A 85 7.76 -2.45 15.96
C LYS A 85 7.28 -2.82 14.56
N LYS A 86 6.49 -3.89 14.48
CA LYS A 86 5.88 -4.39 13.25
C LYS A 86 4.41 -4.71 13.47
N PHE A 87 3.57 -4.34 12.50
CA PHE A 87 2.20 -4.81 12.35
C PHE A 87 2.03 -5.48 10.99
N THR A 88 1.29 -6.59 10.97
CA THR A 88 0.95 -7.31 9.74
C THR A 88 -0.55 -7.59 9.71
N LEU A 89 -1.17 -7.31 8.57
CA LEU A 89 -2.52 -7.73 8.25
C LEU A 89 -2.49 -8.58 6.98
N ASP A 90 -3.07 -9.78 7.05
CA ASP A 90 -3.25 -10.69 5.92
C ASP A 90 -4.73 -10.99 5.73
N THR A 91 -5.30 -10.54 4.61
CA THR A 91 -6.73 -10.73 4.34
C THR A 91 -7.12 -12.21 4.23
N ARG A 92 -6.17 -13.11 3.95
CA ARG A 92 -6.44 -14.56 3.87
C ARG A 92 -6.76 -15.14 5.23
N GLU A 93 -6.13 -14.63 6.29
CA GLU A 93 -6.42 -15.06 7.67
C GLU A 93 -7.79 -14.55 8.11
N ILE A 94 -8.10 -13.30 7.77
CA ILE A 94 -9.41 -12.70 8.05
C ILE A 94 -10.54 -13.47 7.34
N LYS A 95 -10.39 -13.75 6.04
CA LYS A 95 -11.39 -14.51 5.26
C LYS A 95 -11.68 -15.89 5.84
N LYS A 96 -10.68 -16.56 6.45
CA LYS A 96 -10.89 -17.83 7.15
C LYS A 96 -11.78 -17.67 8.38
N ILE A 97 -11.59 -16.60 9.15
CA ILE A 97 -12.38 -16.30 10.36
C ILE A 97 -13.82 -15.95 9.99
N LEU A 98 -14.01 -15.21 8.90
CA LEU A 98 -15.34 -14.79 8.43
C LEU A 98 -16.23 -15.95 7.94
N ASN A 99 -15.65 -17.14 7.70
CA ASN A 99 -16.36 -18.37 7.38
C ASN A 99 -17.49 -18.21 6.33
N GLY A 100 -17.17 -17.56 5.22
CA GLY A 100 -18.10 -17.35 4.10
C GLY A 100 -18.78 -15.98 4.07
N VAL A 101 -18.63 -15.15 5.10
CA VAL A 101 -19.02 -13.72 5.00
C VAL A 101 -17.99 -12.98 4.13
N PRO A 102 -18.43 -12.24 3.09
CA PRO A 102 -17.54 -11.44 2.25
C PRO A 102 -16.72 -10.43 3.06
N ILE A 103 -15.43 -10.28 2.74
CA ILE A 103 -14.56 -9.31 3.43
C ILE A 103 -14.94 -7.85 3.13
N ASN A 104 -15.66 -7.63 2.03
CA ASN A 104 -16.17 -6.33 1.62
C ASN A 104 -17.60 -6.05 2.11
N ASP A 105 -18.16 -6.90 2.98
CA ASP A 105 -19.37 -6.58 3.72
C ASP A 105 -19.18 -5.31 4.56
N ILE A 106 -20.20 -4.45 4.64
CA ILE A 106 -20.11 -3.14 5.29
C ILE A 106 -19.76 -3.29 6.79
N GLY A 107 -20.32 -4.27 7.48
CA GLY A 107 -20.03 -4.53 8.89
C GLY A 107 -18.58 -4.95 9.08
N VAL A 108 -18.08 -5.83 8.20
CA VAL A 108 -16.69 -6.28 8.20
C VAL A 108 -15.72 -5.13 7.89
N LEU A 109 -16.02 -4.28 6.91
CA LEU A 109 -15.18 -3.14 6.55
C LEU A 109 -15.10 -2.10 7.67
N ASN A 110 -16.20 -1.85 8.38
CA ASN A 110 -16.19 -0.95 9.54
C ASN A 110 -15.33 -1.52 10.67
N TRP A 111 -15.50 -2.80 10.99
CA TRP A 111 -14.64 -3.48 11.97
C TRP A 111 -13.16 -3.47 11.56
N LEU A 112 -12.85 -3.74 10.28
CA LEU A 112 -11.48 -3.70 9.76
C LEU A 112 -10.85 -2.31 9.89
N ARG A 113 -11.63 -1.25 9.67
CA ARG A 113 -11.15 0.13 9.84
C ARG A 113 -10.74 0.37 11.29
N GLU A 114 -11.63 0.08 12.24
CA GLU A 114 -11.36 0.23 13.68
C GLU A 114 -10.15 -0.60 14.12
N TYR A 115 -10.09 -1.86 13.67
CA TYR A 115 -8.98 -2.76 13.96
C TYR A 115 -7.63 -2.23 13.42
N LEU A 116 -7.63 -1.71 12.19
CA LEU A 116 -6.44 -1.10 11.57
C LEU A 116 -6.00 0.16 12.31
N ASP A 117 -6.93 1.07 12.62
CA ASP A 117 -6.65 2.31 13.35
C ASP A 117 -6.05 2.01 14.73
N GLU A 118 -6.67 1.12 15.50
CA GLU A 118 -6.15 0.72 16.81
C GLU A 118 -4.76 0.07 16.73
N SER A 119 -4.57 -0.84 15.76
CA SER A 119 -3.32 -1.58 15.61
C SER A 119 -2.17 -0.68 15.19
N LEU A 120 -2.42 0.25 14.26
CA LEU A 120 -1.43 1.23 13.84
C LEU A 120 -1.11 2.24 14.94
N LEU A 121 -2.13 2.68 15.70
CA LEU A 121 -1.93 3.57 16.83
C LEU A 121 -1.06 2.93 17.93
N LYS A 122 -1.23 1.62 18.20
CA LYS A 122 -0.41 0.87 19.17
C LYS A 122 1.09 0.87 18.81
N ILE A 123 1.43 0.84 17.52
CA ILE A 123 2.83 0.80 17.09
C ILE A 123 3.44 2.18 16.83
N THR A 124 2.63 3.17 16.45
CA THR A 124 3.11 4.53 16.11
C THR A 124 3.05 5.53 17.27
N LYS A 125 2.38 5.18 18.38
CA LYS A 125 2.44 5.98 19.60
C LYS A 125 3.88 6.07 20.11
N PRO A 126 4.39 7.30 20.37
CA PRO A 126 5.70 7.51 20.99
C PRO A 126 5.76 6.94 22.40
#